data_AF-A0A2V6C688-F1
#
_entry.id   AF-A0A2V6C688-F1
#
_cell.length_a   1.000
_cell.length_b   1.000
_cell.length_c   1.000
_cell.angle_alpha   90.00
_cell.angle_beta   90.00
_cell.angle_gamma   90.00
#
_symmetry.space_group_name_H-M   'P 1'
#
loop_
_entity.id
_entity.type
_entity.pdbx_description
1 polymer ?
#
loop_
_entity_poly.entity_id
_entity_poly.type
_entity_poly.pdbx_seq_one_letter_code
_entity_poly.pdbx_strand_id
1 'polypeptide(L)' 'FFYATQTRQAPPTFLLFVNDDELFSDAYTKYLTGGLRRAFGYEGCPLVLVPRPRPKTIGTKRTSAGHRRKRSGAWTR' A
#
# COMPACT_ATOMS: atom_id res chain seq x y z
N PHE A 1 -6.19 2.89 0.50
CA PHE A 1 -6.75 1.51 0.50
C PHE A 1 -8.08 1.54 -0.26
N PHE A 2 -8.60 0.39 -0.72
CA PHE A 2 -9.84 0.32 -1.50
C PHE A 2 -11.06 0.17 -0.58
N TYR A 3 -11.06 -0.85 0.29
CA TYR A 3 -12.05 -0.99 1.38
C TYR A 3 -11.43 -1.73 2.56
N ALA A 4 -12.13 -1.68 3.68
CA ALA A 4 -11.77 -2.34 4.93
C ALA A 4 -12.95 -3.17 5.44
N THR A 5 -12.67 -4.27 6.11
CA THR A 5 -13.68 -5.06 6.82
C THR A 5 -13.13 -5.49 8.18
N GLN A 6 -13.98 -5.48 9.21
CA GLN A 6 -13.64 -6.04 10.51
C GLN A 6 -13.80 -7.56 10.45
N THR A 7 -12.71 -8.30 10.69
CA THR A 7 -12.70 -9.77 10.62
C THR A 7 -12.79 -10.42 11.99
N ARG A 8 -12.37 -9.71 13.04
CA ARG A 8 -12.41 -10.20 14.42
C ARG A 8 -12.81 -9.09 15.38
N GLN A 9 -13.55 -9.47 16.42
CA GLN A 9 -14.02 -8.55 17.47
C GLN A 9 -12.96 -8.28 18.54
N ALA A 10 -12.29 -9.30 19.06
CA ALA A 10 -11.25 -9.16 20.09
C ALA A 10 -10.00 -10.01 19.76
N PRO A 11 -8.81 -9.39 19.56
CA PRO A 11 -8.61 -7.96 19.38
C PRO A 11 -9.28 -7.45 18.08
N PRO A 12 -9.77 -6.19 18.02
CA PRO A 12 -10.36 -5.63 16.82
C PRO A 12 -9.37 -5.69 15.65
N THR A 13 -9.70 -6.52 14.66
CA THR A 13 -8.83 -6.79 13.51
C THR A 13 -9.50 -6.31 12.23
N PHE A 14 -8.82 -5.44 11.50
CA PHE A 14 -9.30 -4.90 10.23
C PHE A 14 -8.48 -5.46 9.07
N LEU A 15 -9.17 -6.11 8.14
CA LEU A 15 -8.61 -6.54 6.87
C LEU A 15 -8.74 -5.40 5.87
N LEU A 16 -7.62 -4.94 5.32
CA LEU A 16 -7.54 -3.81 4.42
C LEU A 16 -7.19 -4.30 3.03
N PHE A 17 -8.07 -4.10 2.06
CA PHE A 17 -7.78 -4.42 0.68
C PHE A 17 -7.01 -3.26 0.03
N VAL A 18 -5.76 -3.52 -0.32
CA VAL A 18 -4.82 -2.54 -0.86
C VAL A 18 -4.45 -2.88 -2.30
N ASN A 19 -3.88 -1.91 -3.00
CA ASN A 19 -3.40 -2.12 -4.37
C ASN A 19 -2.04 -2.82 -4.36
N ASP A 20 -1.19 -2.45 -3.41
CA ASP A 20 0.14 -2.99 -3.19
C ASP A 20 0.41 -2.97 -1.68
N ASP A 21 0.88 -4.08 -1.13
CA ASP A 21 1.20 -4.23 0.29
C ASP A 21 2.57 -3.65 0.65
N GLU A 22 3.51 -3.60 -0.31
CA GLU A 22 4.82 -2.96 -0.14
C GLU A 22 4.73 -1.45 0.14
N LEU A 23 3.64 -0.80 -0.30
CA LEU A 23 3.38 0.62 -0.05
C LEU A 23 2.85 0.88 1.37
N PHE A 24 2.55 -0.18 2.13
CA PHE A 24 1.95 -0.09 3.47
C PHE A 24 3.02 0.04 4.56
N SER A 25 3.64 1.21 4.62
CA SER A 25 4.69 1.49 5.61
C SER A 25 4.18 1.48 7.06
N ASP A 26 5.09 1.27 8.02
CA ASP A 26 4.77 1.33 9.45
C ASP A 26 4.20 2.68 9.89
N ALA A 27 4.69 3.77 9.29
CA ALA A 27 4.20 5.11 9.57
C ALA A 27 2.73 5.26 9.12
N TYR A 28 2.39 4.74 7.95
CA TYR A 28 1.03 4.76 7.43
C TYR A 28 0.10 3.86 8.26
N THR A 29 0.58 2.68 8.67
CA THR A 29 -0.12 1.78 9.58
C THR A 29 -0.44 2.48 10.90
N LYS A 30 0.53 3.17 11.53
CA LYS A 30 0.32 3.94 12.76
C LYS A 30 -0.71 5.06 12.58
N TYR A 31 -0.63 5.79 11.46
CA TYR A 31 -1.58 6.85 11.14
C TYR A 31 -3.02 6.32 11.04
N LEU A 32 -3.22 5.23 10.28
CA LEU A 32 -4.54 4.61 10.10
C LEU A 32 -5.08 4.03 11.41
N THR A 33 -4.25 3.33 12.18
CA THR A 33 -4.63 2.81 13.50
C THR A 33 -5.07 3.95 14.42
N GLY A 34 -4.34 5.06 14.46
CA GLY A 34 -4.73 6.23 15.25
C GLY A 34 -6.06 6.84 14.79
N GLY A 35 -6.32 6.89 13.48
CA GLY A 35 -7.61 7.32 12.93
C GLY A 35 -8.76 6.41 13.34
N LEU A 36 -8.57 5.09 13.24
CA LEU A 36 -9.56 4.09 13.64
C LEU A 36 -9.85 4.11 15.14
N ARG A 37 -8.83 4.35 15.99
CA ARG A 37 -9.01 4.55 17.43
C ARG A 37 -9.96 5.69 17.73
N ARG A 38 -9.72 6.86 17.13
CA ARG A 38 -10.54 8.05 17.35
C ARG A 38 -11.94 7.91 16.78
N ALA A 39 -12.09 7.27 15.62
CA ALA A 39 -13.38 7.15 14.94
C ALA A 39 -14.33 6.15 15.64
N PHE A 40 -13.80 5.03 16.14
CA PHE A 40 -14.60 3.95 16.73
C PHE A 40 -14.47 3.82 18.25
N GLY A 41 -13.64 4.66 18.89
CA GLY A 41 -13.47 4.66 20.35
C GLY A 41 -12.55 3.55 20.89
N TYR A 42 -11.64 3.00 20.08
CA TYR A 42 -10.70 1.94 20.49
C TYR A 42 -9.47 2.46 21.25
N GLU A 43 -9.63 3.51 22.06
CA GLU A 43 -8.54 4.07 22.88
C GLU A 43 -8.01 3.01 23.86
N GLY A 44 -6.69 2.86 23.93
CA GLY A 44 -6.04 1.83 24.77
C GLY A 44 -6.15 0.37 24.26
N CYS A 45 -6.94 0.09 23.22
CA CYS A 45 -7.09 -1.26 22.67
C CYS A 45 -5.98 -1.58 21.64
N PRO A 46 -5.39 -2.80 21.66
CA PRO A 46 -4.53 -3.26 20.59
C PRO A 46 -5.35 -3.50 19.31
N LEU A 47 -5.10 -2.66 18.30
CA LEU A 47 -5.72 -2.77 16.97
C LEU A 47 -4.77 -3.46 16.01
N VAL A 48 -5.30 -4.41 15.24
CA VAL A 48 -4.54 -5.17 14.25
C VAL A 48 -5.01 -4.80 12.86
N LEU A 49 -4.09 -4.34 12.01
CA LEU A 49 -4.34 -4.05 10.60
C LEU A 49 -3.66 -5.11 9.75
N VAL A 50 -4.42 -5.77 8.88
CA VAL A 50 -3.91 -6.79 7.96
C VAL A 50 -4.09 -6.26 6.53
N PRO A 51 -3.05 -5.71 5.89
CA PRO A 51 -3.13 -5.36 4.48
C PRO A 51 -3.15 -6.63 3.62
N ARG A 52 -4.02 -6.66 2.62
CA ARG A 52 -4.07 -7.70 1.59
C ARG A 52 -4.11 -7.06 0.21
N PRO A 53 -3.17 -7.39 -0.69
CA PRO A 53 -3.23 -6.93 -2.05
C PRO A 53 -4.44 -7.55 -2.74
N ARG A 54 -5.15 -6.76 -3.55
CA ARG A 54 -6.19 -7.30 -4.43
C ARG A 54 -5.55 -8.10 -5.56
N PRO A 55 -6.18 -9.20 -6.00
CA PRO A 55 -5.76 -9.89 -7.22
C PRO A 55 -5.83 -8.90 -8.40
N LYS A 56 -4.68 -8.66 -9.04
CA LYS A 56 -4.60 -7.77 -10.20
C LYS A 56 -5.10 -8.56 -11.40
N THR A 57 -6.34 -8.35 -11.82
CA THR A 57 -6.93 -8.99 -13.03
C THR A 57 -6.15 -8.60 -14.30
N ILE A 58 -5.49 -7.45 -14.28
CA ILE A 58 -4.70 -6.91 -15.38
C ILE A 58 -3.29 -6.65 -14.84
N GLY A 59 -2.28 -7.27 -15.43
CA GLY A 59 -0.89 -6.99 -15.09
C GLY A 59 -0.57 -5.52 -15.34
N THR A 60 0.14 -4.86 -14.41
CA THR A 60 0.58 -3.48 -14.58
C THR A 60 1.40 -3.38 -15.87
N LYS A 61 0.83 -2.80 -16.93
CA LYS A 61 1.60 -2.44 -18.14
C LYS A 61 2.54 -1.29 -17.78
N ARG A 62 3.69 -1.61 -17.21
CA ARG A 62 4.83 -0.69 -17.19
C ARG A 62 5.32 -0.59 -18.63
N THR A 63 4.85 0.43 -19.35
CA THR A 63 5.42 0.78 -20.65
C THR A 63 6.86 1.21 -20.40
N SER A 64 7.82 0.35 -20.76
CA SER A 64 9.23 0.70 -20.88
C SER A 64 9.38 1.68 -22.05
N ALA A 65 9.07 2.95 -21.81
CA ALA A 65 9.47 4.03 -22.69
C ALA A 65 11.00 4.11 -22.63
N GLY A 66 11.63 3.47 -23.62
CA GLY A 66 13.08 3.33 -23.72
C GLY A 66 13.77 4.68 -23.78
N HIS A 67 14.64 4.95 -22.80
CA HIS A 67 15.67 5.97 -22.94
C HIS A 67 16.92 5.32 -23.58
N ARG A 68 16.83 5.01 -24.87
CA ARG A 68 18.00 4.62 -25.68
C ARG A 68 18.78 5.90 -26.00
N ARG A 69 19.69 6.28 -25.09
CA ARG A 69 20.67 7.34 -25.33
C ARG A 69 21.52 6.94 -26.54
N LYS A 70 21.26 7.54 -27.71
CA LYS A 70 22.18 7.46 -28.85
C LYS A 70 23.47 8.20 -28.46
N ARG A 71 24.54 7.45 -28.22
CA ARG A 71 25.91 7.96 -28.34
C ARG A 71 26.24 8.04 -29.84
N SER A 72 25.98 9.17 -30.48
CA SER A 72 26.79 9.63 -31.62
C SER A 72 28.02 10.26 -30.98
N GLY A 73 29.24 9.77 -31.18
CA GLY A 73 29.90 9.63 -32.46
C GLY A 73 31.11 10.57 -32.38
N ALA A 74 32.30 9.99 -32.47
CA ALA A 74 33.59 10.65 -32.33
C ALA A 74 33.68 11.91 -33.21
N TRP A 75 34.15 13.01 -32.64
CA TRP A 75 34.66 14.14 -33.41
C TRP A 75 36.19 14.03 -33.43
N THR A 76 36.69 13.25 -34.38
CA THR A 76 38.07 13.36 -34.83
C THR A 76 38.17 14.54 -35.79
N ARG A 77 38.91 15.57 -35.39
CA ARG A 77 39.89 16.24 -36.24
C ARG A 77 40.87 17.03 -35.39
#